data_AF-A0A949B8M6-F1
#
_entry.id   AF-A0A949B8M6-F1
#
_cell.length_a   1.000
_cell.length_b   1.000
_cell.length_c   1.000
_cell.angle_alpha   90.00
_cell.angle_beta   90.00
_cell.angle_gamma   90.00
#
_symmetry.space_group_name_H-M   'P 1'
#
loop_
_entity.id
_entity.type
_entity.pdbx_description
1 polymer ?
#
loop_
_entity_poly.entity_id
_entity_poly.type
_entity_poly.pdbx_seq_one_letter_code
_entity_poly.pdbx_strand_id
1 'polypeptide(L)' 'MSTNKIIPIGPYHPLQEEPEFFRLHVDGETVVDIDIEIGYNHRMIEKIAESKSYDQVTFLVERICGICSTSHPFAYT' A
#
# COMPACT_ATOMS: atom_id res chain seq x y z
N MET A 1 33.65 -13.63 -0.36
CA MET A 1 32.34 -14.32 -0.36
C MET A 1 31.32 -13.29 0.07
N SER A 2 30.46 -12.81 -0.83
CA SER A 2 29.36 -11.97 -0.38
C SER A 2 28.36 -12.83 0.38
N THR A 3 27.89 -12.31 1.50
CA THR A 3 26.87 -12.97 2.31
C THR A 3 25.55 -12.42 1.84
N ASN A 4 24.73 -13.25 1.21
CA ASN A 4 23.35 -12.89 0.92
C ASN A 4 22.62 -12.70 2.26
N LYS A 5 22.20 -11.46 2.54
CA LYS A 5 21.54 -11.07 3.79
C LYS A 5 20.12 -10.62 3.50
N ILE A 6 19.22 -10.97 4.40
CA ILE A 6 17.84 -10.49 4.35
C ILE A 6 17.69 -9.32 5.32
N ILE A 7 17.28 -8.16 4.81
CA ILE A 7 16.98 -6.96 5.61
C ILE A 7 15.46 -6.74 5.63
N PRO A 8 14.78 -6.90 6.79
CA PRO A 8 13.36 -6.62 6.92
C PRO A 8 13.13 -5.11 7.11
N ILE A 9 12.18 -4.55 6.36
CA ILE A 9 11.72 -3.16 6.49
C ILE A 9 10.19 -3.16 6.61
N GLY A 10 9.66 -2.42 7.60
CA GLY A 10 8.22 -2.29 7.84
C GLY A 10 7.66 -3.35 8.83
N PRO A 11 6.33 -3.58 8.84
CA PRO A 11 5.32 -2.80 8.11
C PRO A 11 5.16 -1.39 8.68
N TYR A 12 5.58 -1.16 9.92
CA TYR A 12 5.57 0.15 10.55
C TYR A 12 6.99 0.53 10.93
N HIS A 13 7.59 1.43 10.16
CA HIS A 13 8.92 1.97 10.39
C HIS A 13 8.86 3.50 10.33
N PRO A 14 9.54 4.27 11.21
CA PRO A 14 9.39 5.73 11.27
C PRO A 14 9.71 6.51 9.99
N LEU A 15 10.52 5.90 9.10
CA LEU A 15 10.88 6.49 7.80
C LEU A 15 10.00 5.98 6.64
N GLN A 16 9.03 5.11 6.93
CA GLN A 16 8.14 4.54 5.93
C GLN A 16 6.76 5.17 6.09
N GLU A 17 6.30 5.84 5.02
CA GLU A 17 5.02 6.57 5.02
C GLU A 17 3.82 5.62 5.02
N GLU A 18 3.91 4.51 4.29
CA GLU A 18 2.83 3.56 4.07
C GLU A 18 3.12 2.19 4.72
N PRO A 19 2.09 1.41 5.07
CA PRO A 19 2.30 0.15 5.76
C PRO A 19 2.52 -1.01 4.77
N GLU A 20 3.76 -1.21 4.36
CA GLU A 20 4.21 -2.36 3.57
C GLU A 20 5.35 -3.09 4.28
N PHE A 21 5.41 -4.42 4.14
CA PHE A 21 6.53 -5.19 4.66
C PHE A 21 7.40 -5.68 3.51
N PHE A 22 8.68 -5.33 3.56
CA PHE A 22 9.69 -5.70 2.57
C PHE A 22 10.75 -6.58 3.19
N ARG A 23 11.04 -7.73 2.57
CA ARG A 23 12.27 -8.49 2.85
C ARG A 23 13.23 -8.27 1.70
N LEU A 24 14.23 -7.42 1.92
CA LEU A 24 15.25 -7.14 0.91
C LEU A 24 16.33 -8.22 0.95
N HIS A 25 16.58 -8.88 -0.17
CA HIS A 25 17.74 -9.75 -0.34
C HIS A 25 18.91 -8.90 -0.83
N VAL A 26 19.98 -8.87 -0.05
CA VAL A 26 21.11 -7.95 -0.25
C VAL A 26 22.40 -8.73 -0.41
N ASP A 27 23.09 -8.47 -1.52
CA ASP A 27 24.48 -8.85 -1.75
C ASP A 27 25.38 -7.65 -1.48
N GLY A 28 26.04 -7.64 -0.32
CA GLY A 28 26.89 -6.52 0.09
C GLY A 28 26.06 -5.26 0.34
N GLU A 29 26.16 -4.29 -0.56
CA GLU A 29 25.37 -3.04 -0.54
C GLU A 29 24.31 -2.99 -1.66
N THR A 30 24.21 -4.04 -2.48
CA THR A 30 23.28 -4.11 -3.61
C THR A 30 22.06 -4.94 -3.26
N VAL A 31 20.86 -4.37 -3.42
CA VAL A 31 19.60 -5.12 -3.37
C VAL A 31 19.48 -5.95 -4.65
N VAL A 32 19.39 -7.27 -4.51
CA VAL A 32 19.32 -8.21 -5.64
C VAL A 32 17.93 -8.80 -5.84
N ASP A 33 17.11 -8.83 -4.78
CA ASP A 33 15.73 -9.32 -4.84
C ASP A 33 14.89 -8.75 -3.67
N ILE A 34 13.58 -8.90 -3.75
CA ILE A 34 12.63 -8.41 -2.75
C ILE A 34 11.40 -9.31 -2.63
N ASP A 35 11.09 -9.76 -1.41
CA ASP A 35 9.76 -10.28 -1.09
C ASP A 35 8.90 -9.14 -0.54
N ILE A 36 7.74 -8.92 -1.17
CA ILE A 36 6.80 -7.86 -0.82
C ILE A 36 5.57 -8.47 -0.17
N GLU A 37 5.24 -8.01 1.03
CA GLU A 37 3.99 -8.27 1.71
C GLU A 37 3.21 -6.97 1.88
N ILE A 38 2.04 -6.91 1.25
CA ILE A 38 1.11 -5.78 1.28
C ILE A 38 -0.24 -6.19 1.86
N GLY A 39 -1.12 -5.22 2.09
CA GLY A 39 -2.48 -5.46 2.55
C GLY A 39 -2.71 -5.10 4.02
N TYR A 40 -1.71 -4.58 4.73
CA TYR A 40 -1.85 -4.05 6.09
C TYR A 40 -2.87 -2.89 6.20
N ASN A 41 -3.16 -2.21 5.08
CA ASN A 41 -4.21 -1.18 4.97
C ASN A 41 -5.38 -1.61 4.06
N HIS A 42 -5.62 -2.92 3.91
CA HIS A 42 -6.75 -3.43 3.14
C HIS A 42 -8.08 -3.14 3.86
N ARG A 43 -8.96 -2.39 3.21
CA ARG A 43 -10.23 -1.89 3.79
C ARG A 43 -11.48 -2.34 3.03
N MET A 44 -11.36 -3.31 2.12
CA MET A 44 -12.48 -3.85 1.33
C MET A 44 -13.29 -2.79 0.56
N ILE A 45 -12.64 -1.71 0.08
CA ILE A 45 -13.32 -0.57 -0.56
C ILE A 45 -14.25 -0.99 -1.70
N GLU A 46 -13.76 -1.84 -2.61
CA GLU A 46 -14.55 -2.33 -3.75
C GLU A 46 -15.76 -3.17 -3.29
N LYS A 47 -15.57 -4.04 -2.29
CA LYS A 47 -16.66 -4.84 -1.76
C LYS A 47 -17.72 -4.00 -1.05
N ILE A 48 -17.30 -2.97 -0.33
CA ILE A 48 -18.20 -2.01 0.32
C ILE A 48 -19.00 -1.23 -0.74
N ALA A 49 -18.39 -0.90 -1.88
CA ALA A 49 -19.06 -0.20 -2.97
C ALA A 49 -20.24 -1.00 -3.54
N GLU A 50 -20.17 -2.34 -3.60
CA GLU A 50 -21.28 -3.21 -4.05
C GLU A 50 -22.58 -3.03 -3.22
N SER A 51 -22.46 -2.55 -1.98
CA SER A 51 -23.59 -2.34 -1.06
C SER A 51 -24.11 -0.90 -1.01
N LYS A 52 -23.57 0.00 -1.86
CA LYS A 52 -23.85 1.43 -1.83
C LYS A 52 -24.51 1.89 -3.12
N SER A 53 -25.30 2.97 -3.04
CA SER A 53 -25.77 3.66 -4.24
C SER A 53 -24.64 4.43 -4.91
N TYR A 54 -24.82 4.79 -6.18
CA TYR A 54 -23.82 5.52 -6.96
C TYR A 54 -23.32 6.78 -6.24
N ASP A 55 -24.23 7.61 -5.71
CA ASP A 55 -23.89 8.85 -4.99
C ASP A 55 -23.15 8.60 -3.67
N GLN A 56 -23.40 7.45 -3.01
CA GLN A 56 -22.72 7.09 -1.76
C GLN A 56 -21.28 6.62 -1.99
N VAL A 57 -20.99 6.05 -3.16
CA VAL A 57 -19.64 5.57 -3.51
C VAL A 57 -18.67 6.75 -3.71
N THR A 58 -19.14 7.92 -4.14
CA THR A 58 -18.32 9.14 -4.26
C THR A 58 -17.58 9.47 -2.96
N PHE A 59 -18.27 9.37 -1.81
CA PHE A 59 -17.65 9.58 -0.49
C PHE A 59 -16.77 8.40 -0.06
N LEU A 60 -17.02 7.20 -0.57
CA LEU A 60 -16.17 6.05 -0.29
C LEU A 60 -14.82 6.17 -1.02
N VAL A 61 -14.83 6.56 -2.30
CA VAL A 61 -13.62 6.63 -3.13
C VAL A 61 -12.69 7.77 -2.72
N GLU A 62 -13.19 8.84 -2.10
CA GLU A 62 -12.36 9.91 -1.50
C GLU A 62 -11.35 9.37 -0.47
N ARG A 63 -11.65 8.21 0.13
CA ARG A 63 -10.85 7.57 1.19
C ARG A 63 -9.87 6.53 0.67
N ILE A 64 -9.75 6.31 -0.64
CA ILE A 64 -8.79 5.34 -1.21
C ILE A 64 -7.36 5.76 -0.88
N CYS A 65 -7.02 7.03 -1.14
CA CYS A 65 -5.72 7.62 -0.89
C CYS A 65 -5.86 8.82 0.06
N GLY A 66 -4.98 8.93 1.06
CA GLY A 66 -5.01 10.01 2.05
C GLY A 66 -4.69 11.40 1.51
N ILE A 67 -4.08 11.51 0.33
CA ILE A 67 -3.62 12.78 -0.27
C ILE A 67 -4.35 13.16 -1.56
N CYS A 68 -5.17 12.26 -2.12
CA CYS A 68 -5.83 12.43 -3.42
C CYS A 68 -7.36 12.47 -3.29
N SER A 69 -7.89 13.02 -2.20
CA SER A 69 -9.32 13.01 -1.88
C SER A 69 -10.21 13.71 -2.90
N THR A 70 -9.68 14.63 -3.72
CA THR A 70 -10.42 15.26 -4.83
C THR A 70 -10.34 14.45 -6.13
N SER A 71 -9.19 13.84 -6.42
CA SER A 71 -8.95 13.16 -7.69
C SER A 71 -9.75 11.87 -7.83
N HIS A 72 -9.90 11.10 -6.74
CA HIS A 72 -10.66 9.85 -6.79
C HIS A 72 -12.16 10.05 -7.06
N PRO A 73 -12.88 10.96 -6.37
CA PRO A 73 -14.25 11.30 -6.71
C PRO A 73 -14.41 11.81 -8.13
N PHE A 74 -13.50 12.70 -8.59
CA PHE A 74 -13.57 13.28 -9.94
C PHE A 74 -13.41 12.24 -11.05
N ALA A 75 -12.61 11.19 -10.83
CA ALA A 75 -12.48 10.10 -11.79
C ALA A 75 -13.65 9.11 -11.76
N TYR A 76 -14.41 9.07 -10.66
CA TYR A 76 -15.55 8.17 -10.48
C TYR A 76 -16.86 8.73 -11.05
N THR A 77 -17.06 10.05 -10.93
CA THR A 77 -18.22 10.79 -11.44
C THR A 77 -18.08 11.14 -12.93
#